data_AF-A0A7C0YDQ9-F1
#
_entry.id   AF-A0A7C0YDQ9-F1
#
_cell.length_a   1.000
_cell.length_b   1.000
_cell.length_c   1.000
_cell.angle_alpha   90.00
_cell.angle_beta   90.00
_cell.angle_gamma   90.00
#
_symmetry.space_group_name_H-M   'P 1'
#
loop_
_entity.id
_entity.type
_entity.pdbx_description
1 polymer ?
#
loop_
_entity_poly.entity_id
_entity_poly.type
_entity_poly.pdbx_seq_one_letter_code
_entity_poly.pdbx_strand_id
1 'polypeptide(L)'
;PLIGEALIEVIMLTVGLSAMFKGLLLFVFGGDTQSYPHFLPDSLSIHWGNIEIPSVYVATFIIGIIFLALFGFFFKYSSQGIYMRSVADNQPAALSLGVHVRRVFAMSWAIAALVCAMSGIVLGIINGVNVHELSSIGLKVFPVVILGGLDSIGGAILGGIIIGLLETFTGGYISTSLREVIPYIMLVFILMVKPYGLFGLVEIERV
;
A
#
# COMPACT_ATOMS: atom_id res chain seq x y z
N PRO A 1 8.71 -13.23 19.46
CA PRO A 1 9.79 -13.31 18.44
C PRO A 1 9.54 -14.52 17.53
N LEU A 2 9.09 -14.29 16.29
CA LEU A 2 8.77 -15.34 15.30
C LEU A 2 9.95 -15.66 14.37
N ILE A 3 11.13 -15.13 14.67
CA ILE A 3 12.33 -15.30 13.86
C ILE A 3 12.86 -16.71 14.12
N GLY A 4 12.75 -17.57 13.11
CA GLY A 4 13.21 -18.97 13.16
C GLY A 4 12.12 -20.01 13.41
N GLU A 5 10.85 -19.60 13.55
CA GLU A 5 9.72 -20.53 13.71
C GLU A 5 9.21 -21.07 12.37
N ALA A 6 8.45 -22.17 12.42
CA ALA A 6 7.91 -22.79 11.21
C ALA A 6 6.99 -21.84 10.43
N LEU A 7 7.09 -21.84 9.10
CA LEU A 7 6.30 -20.96 8.22
C LEU A 7 4.79 -21.04 8.50
N ILE A 8 4.29 -22.25 8.78
CA ILE A 8 2.87 -22.49 9.08
C ILE A 8 2.44 -21.74 10.34
N GLU A 9 3.28 -21.67 11.37
CA GLU A 9 2.97 -20.95 12.61
C GLU A 9 2.87 -19.45 12.38
N VAL A 10 3.76 -18.89 11.56
CA VAL A 10 3.74 -17.47 11.19
C VAL A 10 2.47 -17.13 10.40
N ILE A 11 2.07 -17.99 9.45
CA ILE A 11 0.84 -17.81 8.68
C ILE A 11 -0.39 -17.92 9.60
N MET A 12 -0.46 -18.95 10.44
CA MET A 12 -1.59 -19.16 11.35
C MET A 12 -1.73 -18.00 12.35
N LEU A 13 -0.61 -17.48 12.86
CA LEU A 13 -0.61 -16.34 13.77
C LEU A 13 -1.07 -15.05 13.09
N THR A 14 -0.60 -14.77 11.86
CA THR A 14 -1.02 -13.56 11.12
C THR A 14 -2.49 -13.59 10.76
N VAL A 15 -3.02 -14.74 10.31
CA VAL A 15 -4.45 -14.93 10.04
C VAL A 15 -5.27 -14.82 11.33
N GLY A 16 -4.83 -15.49 12.40
CA GLY A 16 -5.49 -15.43 13.71
C GLY A 16 -5.54 -14.01 14.28
N LEU A 17 -4.42 -13.29 14.22
CA LEU A 17 -4.32 -11.91 14.68
C LEU A 17 -5.21 -10.98 13.84
N SER A 18 -5.24 -11.16 12.51
CA SER A 18 -6.14 -10.41 11.63
C SER A 18 -7.60 -10.66 11.97
N ALA A 19 -8.00 -11.91 12.25
CA ALA A 19 -9.36 -12.25 12.64
C ALA A 19 -9.72 -11.67 14.02
N MET A 20 -8.81 -11.73 14.98
CA MET A 20 -8.99 -11.12 16.31
C MET A 20 -9.19 -9.61 16.21
N PHE A 21 -8.35 -8.90 15.44
CA PHE A 21 -8.52 -7.46 15.24
C PHE A 21 -9.84 -7.12 14.56
N LYS A 22 -10.23 -7.88 13.53
CA LYS A 22 -11.53 -7.70 12.86
C LYS A 22 -12.70 -7.89 13.84
N GLY A 23 -12.67 -8.93 14.65
CA GLY A 23 -13.69 -9.20 15.67
C GLY A 23 -13.75 -8.11 16.74
N LEU A 24 -12.60 -7.62 17.20
CA LEU A 24 -12.51 -6.54 18.19
C LEU A 24 -13.08 -5.22 17.64
N LEU A 25 -12.76 -4.88 16.38
CA LEU A 25 -13.32 -3.70 15.73
C LEU A 25 -14.84 -3.80 15.59
N LEU A 26 -15.36 -4.97 15.18
CA LEU A 26 -16.80 -5.20 15.06
C LEU A 26 -17.51 -5.11 16.42
N PHE A 27 -16.86 -5.60 17.49
CA PHE A 27 -17.40 -5.55 18.85
C PHE A 27 -17.48 -4.12 19.40
N VAL A 28 -16.47 -3.28 19.15
CA VAL A 28 -16.41 -1.91 19.68
C VAL A 28 -17.23 -0.93 18.82
N PHE A 29 -17.14 -1.02 17.49
CA PHE A 29 -17.68 -0.02 16.57
C PHE A 29 -18.95 -0.49 15.83
N GLY A 30 -19.31 -1.77 15.92
CA GLY A 30 -20.42 -2.36 15.16
C GLY A 30 -20.04 -2.73 13.73
N GLY A 31 -21.04 -3.20 12.97
CA GLY A 31 -20.89 -3.60 11.57
C GLY A 31 -21.37 -2.56 10.55
N ASP A 32 -21.93 -1.44 11.03
CA ASP A 32 -22.49 -0.40 10.17
C ASP A 32 -21.40 0.45 9.51
N THR A 33 -21.70 0.95 8.31
CA THR A 33 -20.78 1.84 7.58
C THR A 33 -20.84 3.25 8.19
N GLN A 34 -19.73 3.70 8.76
CA GLN A 34 -19.62 5.03 9.36
C GLN A 34 -18.98 5.99 8.37
N SER A 35 -19.68 7.06 8.00
CA SER A 35 -19.17 8.09 7.10
C SER A 35 -18.61 9.28 7.87
N TYR A 36 -17.53 9.86 7.37
CA TYR A 36 -16.96 11.07 7.98
C TYR A 36 -17.89 12.27 7.75
N PRO A 37 -18.03 13.18 8.72
CA PRO A 37 -18.69 14.46 8.49
C PRO A 37 -17.89 15.28 7.47
N HIS A 38 -18.57 16.07 6.64
CA HIS A 38 -17.90 16.94 5.66
C HIS A 38 -17.07 18.01 6.37
N PHE A 39 -15.76 17.83 6.42
CA PHE A 39 -14.82 18.73 7.10
C PHE A 39 -13.89 19.48 6.13
N LEU A 40 -13.88 19.07 4.86
CA LEU A 40 -13.01 19.65 3.84
C LEU A 40 -13.65 20.95 3.32
N PRO A 41 -12.88 22.06 3.23
CA PRO A 41 -13.37 23.31 2.68
C PRO A 41 -13.87 23.11 1.24
N ASP A 42 -15.05 23.68 0.93
CA ASP A 42 -15.58 23.68 -0.43
C ASP A 42 -14.70 24.51 -1.38
N SER A 43 -13.83 25.38 -0.87
CA SER A 43 -12.85 26.11 -1.68
C SER A 43 -11.79 25.23 -2.35
N LEU A 44 -11.67 23.96 -1.96
CA LEU A 44 -10.79 22.97 -2.57
C LEU A 44 -11.45 22.23 -3.75
N SER A 45 -12.75 22.39 -3.99
CA SER A 45 -13.38 21.82 -5.18
C SER A 45 -12.91 22.57 -6.43
N ILE A 46 -12.48 21.80 -7.44
CA ILE A 46 -12.10 22.37 -8.73
C ILE A 46 -13.31 22.23 -9.64
N HIS A 47 -13.93 23.36 -9.96
CA HIS A 47 -14.99 23.45 -10.94
C HIS A 47 -14.37 23.80 -12.30
N TRP A 48 -14.41 22.87 -13.25
CA TRP A 48 -14.00 23.14 -14.63
C TRP A 48 -15.20 22.93 -15.56
N GLY A 49 -15.93 24.02 -15.83
CA GLY A 49 -17.16 23.96 -16.62
C GLY A 49 -18.22 23.07 -15.96
N ASN A 50 -18.61 21.99 -16.63
CA ASN A 50 -19.63 21.03 -16.16
C ASN A 50 -19.02 19.82 -15.39
N ILE A 51 -17.71 19.84 -15.12
CA ILE A 51 -17.00 18.80 -14.38
C ILE A 51 -16.67 19.35 -13.00
N GLU A 52 -17.22 18.72 -11.97
CA GLU A 52 -16.92 19.02 -10.58
C GLU A 52 -15.99 17.95 -10.03
N ILE A 53 -14.82 18.35 -9.56
CA ILE A 53 -13.90 17.48 -8.83
C ILE A 53 -14.10 17.77 -7.33
N PRO A 54 -14.68 16.82 -6.56
CA PRO A 54 -14.84 16.97 -5.12
C PRO A 54 -13.52 17.26 -4.41
N SER A 55 -13.58 18.10 -3.37
CA SER A 55 -12.42 18.48 -2.54
C SER A 55 -11.67 17.28 -1.96
N VAL A 56 -12.37 16.16 -1.71
CA VAL A 56 -11.81 14.89 -1.21
C VAL A 56 -10.77 14.31 -2.17
N TYR A 57 -11.03 14.30 -3.48
CA TYR A 57 -10.10 13.73 -4.46
C TYR A 57 -8.86 14.60 -4.63
N VAL A 58 -9.04 15.94 -4.58
CA VAL A 58 -7.93 16.90 -4.63
C VAL A 58 -7.05 16.74 -3.38
N ALA A 59 -7.65 16.69 -2.19
CA ALA A 59 -6.93 16.47 -0.94
C ALA A 59 -6.19 15.13 -0.94
N THR A 60 -6.82 14.06 -1.41
CA THR A 60 -6.21 12.73 -1.54
C THR A 60 -4.99 12.76 -2.45
N PHE A 61 -5.09 13.44 -3.60
CA PHE A 61 -3.98 13.58 -4.53
C PHE A 61 -2.81 14.37 -3.92
N ILE A 62 -3.10 15.47 -3.23
CA ILE A 62 -2.09 16.28 -2.54
C ILE A 62 -1.40 15.47 -1.44
N ILE A 63 -2.16 14.76 -0.60
CA ILE A 63 -1.62 13.88 0.45
C ILE A 63 -0.73 12.81 -0.18
N GLY A 64 -1.18 12.17 -1.26
CA GLY A 64 -0.39 11.18 -2.00
C GLY A 64 0.96 11.72 -2.47
N ILE A 65 0.98 12.92 -3.07
CA ILE A 65 2.23 13.58 -3.51
C ILE A 65 3.14 13.92 -2.32
N ILE A 66 2.57 14.39 -1.21
CA ILE A 66 3.35 14.71 0.01
C ILE A 66 4.00 13.45 0.55
N PHE A 67 3.26 12.34 0.65
CA PHE A 67 3.77 11.06 1.11
C PHE A 67 4.86 10.53 0.17
N LEU A 68 4.63 10.64 -1.13
CA LEU A 68 5.61 10.29 -2.14
C LEU A 68 6.91 11.07 -1.94
N ALA A 69 6.83 12.40 -1.86
CA ALA A 69 8.00 13.23 -1.66
C ALA A 69 8.69 12.88 -0.34
N LEU A 70 7.94 12.81 0.76
CA LEU A 70 8.46 12.53 2.09
C LEU A 70 9.23 11.20 2.14
N PHE A 71 8.61 10.11 1.65
CA PHE A 71 9.26 8.80 1.65
C PHE A 71 10.37 8.70 0.60
N GLY A 72 10.20 9.31 -0.57
CA GLY A 72 11.25 9.40 -1.57
C GLY A 72 12.52 10.08 -1.03
N PHE A 73 12.37 11.22 -0.35
CA PHE A 73 13.47 11.93 0.30
C PHE A 73 14.02 11.13 1.50
N PHE A 74 13.16 10.55 2.33
CA PHE A 74 13.58 9.73 3.47
C PHE A 74 14.46 8.56 3.01
N PHE A 75 14.02 7.76 2.04
CA PHE A 75 14.82 6.65 1.57
C PHE A 75 16.08 7.15 0.84
N LYS A 76 16.01 8.18 0.01
CA LYS A 76 17.16 8.64 -0.76
C LYS A 76 18.26 9.29 0.09
N TYR A 77 17.90 10.09 1.09
CA TYR A 77 18.86 10.94 1.81
C TYR A 77 19.01 10.62 3.31
N SER A 78 18.06 9.93 3.96
CA SER A 78 18.18 9.61 5.39
C SER A 78 19.13 8.45 5.62
N SER A 79 20.00 8.57 6.64
CA SER A 79 20.85 7.47 7.11
C SER A 79 20.04 6.23 7.50
N GLN A 80 18.85 6.43 8.09
CA GLN A 80 17.96 5.30 8.43
C GLN A 80 17.43 4.59 7.19
N GLY A 81 17.12 5.32 6.12
CA GLY A 81 16.70 4.75 4.84
C GLY A 81 17.81 3.93 4.17
N ILE A 82 19.07 4.36 4.32
CA ILE A 82 20.23 3.61 3.83
C ILE A 82 20.41 2.31 4.64
N TYR A 83 20.30 2.37 5.97
CA TYR A 83 20.36 1.17 6.82
C TYR A 83 19.26 0.17 6.47
N MET A 84 18.04 0.63 6.21
CA MET A 84 16.93 -0.24 5.78
C MET A 84 17.27 -0.98 4.48
N ARG A 85 17.82 -0.30 3.46
CA ARG A 85 18.26 -0.96 2.23
C ARG A 85 19.39 -1.96 2.45
N SER A 86 20.39 -1.62 3.26
CA SER A 86 21.49 -2.56 3.54
C SER A 86 21.02 -3.85 4.22
N VAL A 87 20.00 -3.77 5.08
CA VAL A 87 19.43 -4.93 5.76
C VAL A 87 18.56 -5.75 4.81
N ALA A 88 17.88 -5.11 3.85
CA ALA A 88 17.11 -5.78 2.82
C ALA A 88 18.00 -6.56 1.85
N ASP A 89 19.17 -6.02 1.49
CA ASP A 89 20.12 -6.70 0.60
C ASP A 89 20.80 -7.88 1.29
N ASN A 90 21.42 -7.68 2.46
CA ASN A 90 22.09 -8.75 3.19
C ASN A 90 22.12 -8.47 4.70
N GLN A 91 21.18 -9.08 5.42
CA GLN A 91 21.04 -8.93 6.85
C GLN A 91 22.29 -9.37 7.66
N PRO A 92 22.93 -10.53 7.40
CA PRO A 92 24.19 -10.89 8.04
C PRO A 92 25.32 -9.87 7.82
N ALA A 93 25.51 -9.39 6.59
CA ALA A 93 26.56 -8.41 6.28
C ALA A 93 26.30 -7.06 6.96
N ALA A 94 25.04 -6.61 7.00
CA ALA A 94 24.65 -5.38 7.69
C ALA A 94 24.93 -5.44 9.21
N LEU A 95 24.75 -6.61 9.84
CA LEU A 95 25.11 -6.83 11.24
C LEU A 95 26.62 -6.71 11.47
N SER A 96 27.45 -7.23 10.57
CA SER A 96 28.91 -7.11 10.63
C SER A 96 29.39 -5.66 10.51
N LEU A 97 28.61 -4.79 9.85
CA LEU A 97 28.87 -3.35 9.72
C LEU A 97 28.31 -2.51 10.89
N GLY A 98 27.77 -3.15 11.94
CA GLY A 98 27.26 -2.47 13.13
C GLY A 98 25.83 -1.92 13.01
N VAL A 99 25.08 -2.31 11.95
CA VAL A 99 23.69 -1.90 11.80
C VAL A 99 22.80 -2.64 12.81
N HIS A 100 22.02 -1.87 13.57
CA HIS A 100 21.12 -2.42 14.57
C HIS A 100 19.84 -2.95 13.92
N VAL A 101 19.88 -4.17 13.39
CA VAL A 101 18.77 -4.78 12.62
C VAL A 101 17.44 -4.74 13.36
N ARG A 102 17.42 -4.99 14.68
CA ARG A 102 16.18 -4.89 15.49
C ARG A 102 15.54 -3.50 15.42
N ARG A 103 16.35 -2.44 15.41
CA ARG A 103 15.86 -1.05 15.30
C ARG A 103 15.36 -0.77 13.88
N VAL A 104 16.03 -1.31 12.87
CA VAL A 104 15.59 -1.22 11.46
C VAL A 104 14.22 -1.85 11.27
N PHE A 105 14.00 -3.06 11.80
CA PHE A 105 12.68 -3.71 11.79
C PHE A 105 11.63 -2.90 12.56
N ALA A 106 11.96 -2.37 13.74
CA ALA A 106 11.00 -1.56 14.49
C ALA A 106 10.60 -0.29 13.71
N MET A 107 11.56 0.37 13.04
CA MET A 107 11.28 1.53 12.19
C MET A 107 10.46 1.16 10.95
N SER A 108 10.74 0.04 10.29
CA SER A 108 9.98 -0.40 9.12
C SER A 108 8.51 -0.65 9.49
N TRP A 109 8.26 -1.30 10.62
CA TRP A 109 6.92 -1.51 11.16
C TRP A 109 6.22 -0.20 11.55
N ALA A 110 6.94 0.72 12.19
CA ALA A 110 6.39 2.03 12.55
C ALA A 110 6.01 2.86 11.31
N ILE A 111 6.85 2.86 10.28
CA ILE A 111 6.58 3.52 9.00
C ILE A 111 5.37 2.89 8.31
N ALA A 112 5.32 1.56 8.22
CA ALA A 112 4.19 0.86 7.64
C ALA A 112 2.88 1.18 8.37
N ALA A 113 2.88 1.17 9.71
CA ALA A 113 1.72 1.53 10.51
C ALA A 113 1.26 2.97 10.27
N LEU A 114 2.20 3.92 10.15
CA LEU A 114 1.90 5.32 9.84
C LEU A 114 1.26 5.47 8.46
N VAL A 115 1.84 4.83 7.44
CA VAL A 115 1.30 4.88 6.07
C VAL A 115 -0.07 4.23 5.99
N CYS A 116 -0.25 3.06 6.62
CA CYS A 116 -1.53 2.38 6.68
C CYS A 116 -2.60 3.21 7.41
N ALA A 117 -2.27 3.85 8.53
CA ALA A 117 -3.20 4.72 9.26
C ALA A 117 -3.65 5.90 8.39
N MET A 118 -2.72 6.56 7.72
CA MET A 118 -3.01 7.70 6.85
C MET A 118 -3.82 7.30 5.62
N SER A 119 -3.47 6.17 4.98
CA SER A 119 -4.26 5.61 3.89
C SER A 119 -5.66 5.21 4.34
N GLY A 120 -5.80 4.66 5.54
CA GLY A 120 -7.09 4.28 6.12
C GLY A 120 -8.00 5.48 6.37
N ILE A 121 -7.44 6.59 6.87
CA ILE A 121 -8.18 7.85 7.05
C ILE A 121 -8.68 8.36 5.70
N VAL A 122 -7.81 8.42 4.70
CA VAL A 122 -8.17 8.88 3.35
C VAL A 122 -9.27 8.02 2.72
N LEU A 123 -9.14 6.69 2.78
CA LEU A 123 -10.14 5.77 2.26
C LEU A 123 -11.48 5.88 3.01
N GLY A 124 -11.42 6.05 4.34
CA GLY A 124 -12.61 6.25 5.16
C GLY A 124 -13.36 7.54 4.81
N ILE A 125 -12.66 8.60 4.42
CA ILE A 125 -13.29 9.85 3.96
C ILE A 125 -13.99 9.67 2.62
N ILE A 126 -13.43 8.86 1.72
CA ILE A 126 -13.98 8.64 0.37
C ILE A 126 -15.19 7.68 0.38
N ASN A 127 -15.04 6.52 1.02
CA ASN A 127 -16.01 5.41 0.92
C ASN A 127 -16.81 5.17 2.21
N GLY A 128 -16.49 5.88 3.30
CA GLY A 128 -16.90 5.47 4.64
C GLY A 128 -16.03 4.32 5.18
N VAL A 129 -16.13 4.08 6.49
CA VAL A 129 -15.41 3.01 7.17
C VAL A 129 -16.32 1.80 7.32
N ASN A 130 -15.96 0.69 6.67
CA ASN A 130 -16.65 -0.60 6.79
C ASN A 130 -15.63 -1.73 7.05
N VAL A 131 -15.81 -2.46 8.16
CA VAL A 131 -14.92 -3.53 8.62
C VAL A 131 -14.84 -4.72 7.63
N HIS A 132 -15.85 -4.91 6.78
CA HIS A 132 -15.91 -6.03 5.84
C HIS A 132 -15.07 -5.80 4.59
N GLU A 133 -14.94 -4.56 4.12
CA GLU A 133 -14.27 -4.24 2.86
C GLU A 133 -12.74 -4.12 2.98
N LEU A 134 -12.20 -3.97 4.20
CA LEU A 134 -10.75 -3.84 4.39
C LEU A 134 -9.95 -5.02 3.81
N SER A 135 -10.48 -6.23 3.91
CA SER A 135 -9.78 -7.44 3.44
C SER A 135 -9.61 -7.46 1.92
N SER A 136 -10.61 -6.99 1.16
CA SER A 136 -10.53 -6.96 -0.30
C SER A 136 -9.55 -5.90 -0.79
N ILE A 137 -9.49 -4.74 -0.11
CA ILE A 137 -8.51 -3.68 -0.40
C ILE A 137 -7.08 -4.20 -0.20
N GLY A 138 -6.81 -4.91 0.91
CA GLY A 138 -5.49 -5.49 1.16
C GLY A 138 -5.03 -6.47 0.06
N LEU A 139 -5.95 -7.30 -0.44
CA LEU A 139 -5.65 -8.22 -1.54
C LEU A 139 -5.33 -7.49 -2.86
N LYS A 140 -5.98 -6.35 -3.13
CA LYS A 140 -5.73 -5.54 -4.34
C LYS A 140 -4.36 -4.85 -4.36
N VAL A 141 -3.74 -4.64 -3.19
CA VAL A 141 -2.40 -4.04 -3.09
C VAL A 141 -1.33 -4.96 -3.68
N PHE A 142 -1.51 -6.29 -3.63
CA PHE A 142 -0.53 -7.23 -4.19
C PHE A 142 -0.31 -7.02 -5.69
N PRO A 143 -1.35 -7.02 -6.56
CA PRO A 143 -1.22 -6.61 -7.95
C PRO A 143 -0.50 -5.29 -8.19
N VAL A 144 -0.83 -4.28 -7.40
CA VAL A 144 -0.26 -2.92 -7.54
C VAL A 144 1.25 -2.93 -7.30
N VAL A 145 1.69 -3.53 -6.19
CA VAL A 145 3.10 -3.52 -5.79
C VAL A 145 3.93 -4.42 -6.70
N ILE A 146 3.42 -5.60 -7.07
CA ILE A 146 4.13 -6.52 -7.97
C ILE A 146 4.24 -5.94 -9.37
N LEU A 147 3.19 -5.29 -9.88
CA LEU A 147 3.25 -4.60 -11.17
C LEU A 147 4.27 -3.46 -11.14
N GLY A 148 4.39 -2.74 -10.03
CA GLY A 148 5.42 -1.72 -9.86
C GLY A 148 6.85 -2.28 -9.74
N GLY A 149 6.99 -3.44 -9.08
CA GLY A 149 8.25 -4.03 -8.65
C GLY A 149 8.46 -3.78 -7.15
N LEU A 150 8.67 -4.86 -6.37
CA LEU A 150 8.74 -4.84 -4.90
C LEU A 150 9.88 -3.95 -4.37
N ASP A 151 10.96 -3.81 -5.13
CA ASP A 151 12.17 -3.09 -4.71
C ASP A 151 12.15 -1.61 -5.11
N SER A 152 11.16 -1.19 -5.92
CA SER A 152 11.10 0.15 -6.50
C SER A 152 9.91 0.94 -6.00
N ILE A 153 10.19 1.94 -5.15
CA ILE A 153 9.19 2.90 -4.67
C ILE A 153 8.55 3.63 -5.88
N GLY A 154 9.38 4.08 -6.83
CA GLY A 154 8.95 4.71 -8.08
C GLY A 154 7.99 3.83 -8.88
N GLY A 155 8.33 2.55 -8.99
CA GLY A 155 7.52 1.56 -9.69
C GLY A 155 6.18 1.31 -9.00
N ALA A 156 6.15 1.18 -7.68
CA ALA A 156 4.92 0.94 -6.92
C ALA A 156 3.87 2.05 -7.14
N ILE A 157 4.29 3.30 -7.26
CA ILE A 157 3.40 4.45 -7.51
C ILE A 157 2.82 4.38 -8.92
N LEU A 158 3.68 4.17 -9.92
CA LEU A 158 3.23 4.03 -11.30
C LEU A 158 2.29 2.83 -11.43
N GLY A 159 2.57 1.73 -10.74
CA GLY A 159 1.68 0.58 -10.67
C GLY A 159 0.34 0.91 -10.05
N GLY A 160 0.31 1.70 -8.97
CA GLY A 160 -0.92 2.16 -8.33
C GLY A 160 -1.77 3.04 -9.25
N ILE A 161 -1.13 3.96 -9.97
CA ILE A 161 -1.81 4.83 -10.95
C ILE A 161 -2.37 4.00 -12.10
N ILE A 162 -1.57 3.09 -12.67
CA ILE A 162 -2.00 2.23 -13.79
C ILE A 162 -3.20 1.37 -13.38
N ILE A 163 -3.10 0.66 -12.26
CA ILE A 163 -4.20 -0.18 -11.77
C ILE A 163 -5.42 0.66 -11.42
N GLY A 164 -5.27 1.79 -10.75
CA GLY A 164 -6.39 2.67 -10.39
C GLY A 164 -7.12 3.25 -11.61
N LEU A 165 -6.38 3.63 -12.66
CA LEU A 165 -6.97 4.06 -13.93
C LEU A 165 -7.71 2.90 -14.61
N LEU A 166 -7.11 1.71 -14.66
CA LEU A 166 -7.75 0.53 -15.23
C LEU A 166 -9.03 0.13 -14.49
N GLU A 167 -9.03 0.19 -13.15
CA GLU A 167 -10.23 -0.03 -12.34
C GLU A 167 -11.32 1.00 -12.67
N THR A 168 -10.94 2.27 -12.79
CA THR A 168 -11.88 3.38 -13.09
C THR A 168 -12.49 3.24 -14.48
N PHE A 169 -11.68 2.96 -15.50
CA PHE A 169 -12.17 2.77 -16.87
C PHE A 169 -13.02 1.50 -17.00
N THR A 170 -12.58 0.40 -16.41
CA THR A 170 -13.33 -0.87 -16.47
C THR A 170 -14.65 -0.76 -15.74
N GLY A 171 -14.66 -0.15 -14.56
CA GLY A 171 -15.88 0.06 -13.77
C GLY A 171 -16.86 1.04 -14.42
N GLY A 172 -16.35 2.07 -15.10
CA GLY A 172 -17.17 3.09 -15.76
C GLY A 172 -17.74 2.67 -17.13
N TYR A 173 -16.97 1.93 -17.93
CA TYR A 173 -17.35 1.62 -19.32
C TYR A 173 -17.79 0.17 -19.57
N ILE A 174 -17.39 -0.79 -18.72
CA ILE A 174 -17.60 -2.22 -18.99
C ILE A 174 -18.52 -2.83 -17.93
N SER A 175 -18.01 -3.07 -16.73
CA SER A 175 -18.81 -3.59 -15.61
C SER A 175 -18.11 -3.41 -14.27
N THR A 176 -18.90 -3.26 -13.22
CA THR A 176 -18.42 -3.18 -11.84
C THR A 176 -17.79 -4.50 -11.37
N SER A 177 -18.27 -5.64 -11.85
CA SER A 177 -17.67 -6.95 -11.52
C SER A 177 -16.27 -7.11 -12.11
N LEU A 178 -16.03 -6.62 -13.33
CA LEU A 178 -14.69 -6.69 -13.94
C LEU A 178 -13.70 -5.76 -13.24
N ARG A 179 -14.16 -4.64 -12.67
CA ARG A 179 -13.31 -3.73 -11.88
C ARG A 179 -12.60 -4.43 -10.73
N GLU A 180 -13.24 -5.41 -10.09
CA GLU A 180 -12.61 -6.12 -8.96
C GLU A 180 -11.56 -7.14 -9.39
N VAL A 181 -11.70 -7.68 -10.61
CA VAL A 181 -10.85 -8.76 -11.12
C VAL A 181 -9.69 -8.24 -11.96
N ILE A 182 -9.84 -7.06 -12.59
CA ILE A 182 -8.84 -6.49 -13.51
C ILE A 182 -7.43 -6.38 -12.90
N PRO A 183 -7.22 -6.05 -11.61
CA PRO A 183 -5.87 -5.96 -11.06
C PRO A 183 -5.16 -7.31 -11.08
N TYR A 184 -5.88 -8.39 -10.78
CA TYR A 184 -5.31 -9.74 -10.76
C TYR A 184 -5.01 -10.28 -12.16
N ILE A 185 -5.83 -9.94 -13.15
CA ILE A 185 -5.54 -10.25 -14.56
C ILE A 185 -4.26 -9.53 -15.00
N MET A 186 -4.14 -8.24 -14.67
CA MET A 186 -2.94 -7.46 -14.98
C MET A 186 -1.69 -7.99 -14.28
N LEU A 187 -1.82 -8.46 -13.04
CA LEU A 187 -0.74 -9.14 -12.32
C LEU A 187 -0.25 -10.38 -13.08
N VAL A 188 -1.15 -11.28 -13.48
CA VAL A 188 -0.77 -12.49 -14.23
C VAL A 188 -0.10 -12.10 -15.56
N PHE A 189 -0.67 -11.12 -16.26
CA PHE A 189 -0.14 -10.63 -17.52
C PHE A 189 1.26 -10.04 -17.38
N ILE A 190 1.50 -9.17 -16.39
CA ILE A 190 2.81 -8.54 -16.21
C ILE A 190 3.86 -9.57 -15.78
N LEU A 191 3.51 -10.54 -14.93
CA LEU A 191 4.44 -11.60 -14.54
C LEU A 191 4.86 -12.47 -15.73
N MET A 192 3.97 -12.66 -16.71
CA MET A 192 4.28 -13.41 -17.93
C MET A 192 5.24 -12.66 -18.86
N VAL A 193 5.18 -11.33 -18.88
CA VAL A 193 6.01 -10.48 -19.76
C VAL A 193 7.30 -10.02 -19.07
N LYS A 194 7.21 -9.63 -17.80
CA LYS A 194 8.28 -9.04 -17.00
C LYS A 194 8.14 -9.44 -15.51
N PRO A 195 8.75 -10.57 -15.09
CA PRO A 195 8.54 -11.16 -13.76
C PRO A 195 9.01 -10.27 -12.59
N TYR A 196 9.89 -9.30 -12.86
CA TYR A 196 10.38 -8.33 -11.86
C TYR A 196 9.49 -7.07 -11.77
N GLY A 197 8.36 -7.02 -12.47
CA GLY A 197 7.50 -5.82 -12.55
C GLY A 197 8.11 -4.71 -13.41
N LEU A 198 7.46 -3.55 -13.46
CA LEU A 198 7.84 -2.45 -14.35
C LEU A 198 9.21 -1.85 -14.02
N PHE A 199 9.59 -1.75 -12.76
CA PHE A 199 10.84 -1.11 -12.33
C PHE A 199 11.64 -1.93 -11.31
N GLY A 200 11.39 -3.24 -11.19
CA GLY A 200 12.22 -4.12 -10.36
C GLY A 200 13.64 -4.25 -10.91
N LEU A 201 14.59 -4.44 -9.99
CA LEU A 201 15.98 -4.68 -10.32
C LEU A 201 16.15 -6.14 -10.75
N VAL A 202 16.93 -6.39 -11.79
CA VAL A 202 17.32 -7.75 -12.17
C VAL A 202 18.51 -8.11 -11.28
N GLU A 203 18.31 -9.06 -10.38
CA GLU A 203 19.41 -9.61 -9.59
C GLU A 203 20.29 -10.46 -10.51
N ILE A 204 21.45 -9.93 -10.87
CA ILE A 204 22.44 -10.64 -11.69
C ILE A 204 23.30 -11.45 -10.71
N GLU A 205 22.93 -12.71 -10.49
CA GLU A 205 23.79 -13.64 -9.76
C GLU A 205 25.07 -13.86 -10.59
N ARG A 206 26.18 -13.28 -10.16
CA ARG A 206 27.50 -13.54 -10.75
C ARG A 206 28.05 -14.81 -10.10
N VAL A 207 28.06 -15.88 -10.89
CA VAL A 207 28.75 -17.16 -10.59
C VAL A 207 30.26 -16.96 -10.64
#